data_AF-A0ABD1YUE9-F1
#
_entry.id   AF-A0ABD1YUE9-F1
#
_cell.length_a   1.000
_cell.length_b   1.000
_cell.length_c   1.000
_cell.angle_alpha   90.00
_cell.angle_beta   90.00
_cell.angle_gamma   90.00
#
_symmetry.space_group_name_H-M   'P 1'
#
loop_
_entity.id
_entity.type
_entity.pdbx_description
1 polymer ?
#
loop_
_entity_poly.entity_id
_entity_poly.type
_entity_poly.pdbx_seq_one_letter_code
_entity_poly.pdbx_strand_id
1 'polypeptide(L)'
;MSNPMVLYFENVSIEDVSTWISNFRTRNKLTIDQFHGLDKICSKYECGPSGINVGIFLNTFQNRLDRFRKLSRDEKNPDVIFLFMGAKDTMIYNAFKYECDVNLGVRSQVVILNEFWLRTSTFSPRYDEAMLNILLKLNKKMGGMNLELRETPLYGPLERKKGLTIGSRGIMIFGADVTHPGEHVGHSIAAIVATVDDRLSTYAARVRIQHPHQEIIHETQAMVAELVSAFLARNPGQIVDNVYFFRDGVGNDQMSEVLYKEIPAIFQGLRDGGAEANVKLVHLVAVKRHHTRFRDMNVNGTGEIQPGTVVNMLPISPHQTSFYMCSHLHPSKAPNPNASSSYKSGVCRTTLYHVLVDQKGVSLPSLQTMMYHLCYTYERGNRNLSVVPAIHYAHLACTRGRSHYQERTRLNEDFRGSLPVGVNPPEWGQPYPETVTFTKLSVNETLRDSMYYL
;
A
#
# COMPACT_ATOMS: atom_id res chain seq x y z
N MET A 1 -7.12 1.81 32.16
CA MET A 1 -6.29 1.66 30.94
C MET A 1 -6.01 0.19 30.75
N SER A 2 -6.60 -0.44 29.74
CA SER A 2 -6.36 -1.85 29.43
C SER A 2 -4.94 -2.02 28.87
N ASN A 3 -4.14 -2.85 29.53
CA ASN A 3 -2.79 -3.22 29.10
C ASN A 3 -2.84 -3.82 27.68
N PRO A 4 -1.89 -3.49 26.77
CA PRO A 4 -1.87 -4.11 25.45
C PRO A 4 -1.66 -5.63 25.56
N MET A 5 -2.32 -6.43 24.73
CA MET A 5 -2.18 -7.89 24.71
C MET A 5 -1.51 -8.32 23.41
N VAL A 6 -0.57 -9.26 23.47
CA VAL A 6 0.09 -9.82 22.28
C VAL A 6 -0.33 -11.29 22.16
N LEU A 7 -0.78 -11.69 20.97
CA LEU A 7 -1.06 -13.08 20.59
C LEU A 7 -0.20 -13.44 19.37
N TYR A 8 0.32 -14.66 19.30
CA TYR A 8 1.04 -15.16 18.13
C TYR A 8 0.37 -16.43 17.59
N PHE A 9 0.62 -16.74 16.32
CA PHE A 9 0.04 -17.86 15.59
C PHE A 9 1.15 -18.62 14.82
N GLU A 10 1.12 -19.95 14.84
CA GLU A 10 2.08 -20.84 14.14
C GLU A 10 1.33 -21.77 13.14
N ASN A 11 2.05 -22.32 12.15
CA ASN A 11 1.62 -23.37 11.19
C ASN A 11 0.39 -23.04 10.32
N VAL A 12 0.18 -21.78 9.97
CA VAL A 12 -0.97 -21.32 9.18
C VAL A 12 -0.87 -21.79 7.73
N SER A 13 -1.53 -22.92 7.40
CA SER A 13 -1.70 -23.39 6.01
C SER A 13 -2.95 -22.78 5.36
N ILE A 14 -2.83 -22.43 4.07
CA ILE A 14 -3.86 -21.81 3.22
C ILE A 14 -4.88 -22.85 2.71
N GLU A 15 -4.56 -24.16 2.71
CA GLU A 15 -5.24 -25.13 1.84
C GLU A 15 -6.38 -25.96 2.45
N ASP A 16 -6.67 -25.91 3.76
CA ASP A 16 -7.77 -26.71 4.34
C ASP A 16 -8.64 -25.92 5.35
N VAL A 17 -9.59 -25.17 4.78
CA VAL A 17 -10.59 -24.32 5.46
C VAL A 17 -11.56 -25.14 6.34
N SER A 18 -11.79 -26.41 6.01
CA SER A 18 -12.79 -27.27 6.68
C SER A 18 -12.37 -27.74 8.08
N THR A 19 -11.05 -27.85 8.34
CA THR A 19 -10.51 -28.44 9.58
C THR A 19 -10.36 -27.42 10.71
N TRP A 20 -10.45 -26.12 10.41
CA TRP A 20 -10.35 -25.02 11.39
C TRP A 20 -11.53 -25.00 12.38
N ILE A 21 -12.72 -25.32 11.89
CA ILE A 21 -14.02 -25.21 12.58
C ILE A 21 -14.13 -26.19 13.77
N SER A 22 -13.47 -27.36 13.74
CA SER A 22 -13.63 -28.36 14.80
C SER A 22 -12.72 -28.15 16.01
N ASN A 23 -11.53 -27.54 15.82
CA ASN A 23 -10.49 -27.47 16.86
C ASN A 23 -10.55 -26.21 17.73
N PHE A 24 -11.17 -25.11 17.27
CA PHE A 24 -11.33 -23.88 18.06
C PHE A 24 -12.34 -24.03 19.23
N ARG A 25 -13.14 -25.11 19.23
CA ARG A 25 -14.21 -25.35 20.21
C ARG A 25 -13.76 -25.71 21.64
N THR A 26 -12.47 -25.95 21.94
CA THR A 26 -12.13 -26.68 23.18
C THR A 26 -11.11 -26.12 24.17
N ARG A 27 -10.53 -24.90 24.05
CA ARG A 27 -9.65 -24.39 25.14
C ARG A 27 -9.69 -22.86 25.38
N ASN A 28 -9.85 -22.51 26.66
CA ASN A 28 -9.66 -21.22 27.37
C ASN A 28 -10.85 -20.24 27.50
N LYS A 29 -11.48 -20.30 28.68
CA LYS A 29 -12.83 -19.79 28.95
C LYS A 29 -12.93 -18.37 29.55
N LEU A 30 -11.96 -17.48 29.35
CA LEU A 30 -12.02 -16.14 29.99
C LEU A 30 -11.62 -14.94 29.11
N THR A 31 -11.37 -15.14 27.82
CA THR A 31 -11.10 -14.03 26.88
C THR A 31 -11.69 -14.24 25.48
N ILE A 32 -12.44 -15.35 25.29
CA ILE A 32 -12.98 -15.80 24.00
C ILE A 32 -14.35 -15.17 23.67
N ASP A 33 -15.09 -14.66 24.65
CA ASP A 33 -16.45 -14.20 24.37
C ASP A 33 -16.54 -12.97 23.44
N GLN A 34 -15.41 -12.27 23.20
CA GLN A 34 -15.31 -11.15 22.27
C GLN A 34 -14.96 -11.56 20.83
N PHE A 35 -14.58 -12.82 20.60
CA PHE A 35 -14.12 -13.36 19.32
C PHE A 35 -15.11 -14.30 18.63
N HIS A 36 -16.27 -14.59 19.25
CA HIS A 36 -17.34 -15.44 18.66
C HIS A 36 -17.82 -15.00 17.27
N GLY A 37 -17.52 -13.78 16.83
CA GLY A 37 -17.92 -13.29 15.51
C GLY A 37 -16.92 -13.51 14.37
N LEU A 38 -15.65 -13.78 14.69
CA LEU A 38 -14.63 -14.05 13.68
C LEU A 38 -14.92 -15.39 12.97
N ASP A 39 -15.31 -16.41 13.74
CA ASP A 39 -15.63 -17.74 13.22
C ASP A 39 -16.80 -17.75 12.22
N LYS A 40 -17.83 -16.94 12.45
CA LYS A 40 -19.01 -16.82 11.55
C LYS A 40 -18.70 -16.07 10.27
N ILE A 41 -17.82 -15.08 10.32
CA ILE A 41 -17.40 -14.29 9.14
C ILE A 41 -16.39 -15.10 8.30
N CYS A 42 -15.46 -15.77 8.95
CA CYS A 42 -14.56 -16.74 8.31
C CYS A 42 -15.34 -17.88 7.62
N SER A 43 -16.42 -18.37 8.24
CA SER A 43 -17.35 -19.32 7.61
C SER A 43 -18.14 -18.73 6.43
N LYS A 44 -18.38 -17.42 6.44
CA LYS A 44 -19.10 -16.69 5.36
C LYS A 44 -18.19 -16.38 4.16
N TYR A 45 -16.88 -16.26 4.38
CA TYR A 45 -15.89 -15.87 3.36
C TYR A 45 -14.76 -16.90 3.16
N GLU A 46 -14.97 -18.15 3.60
CA GLU A 46 -14.09 -19.31 3.35
C GLU A 46 -12.58 -19.09 3.66
N CYS A 47 -12.23 -18.50 4.80
CA CYS A 47 -10.83 -18.23 5.17
C CYS A 47 -10.52 -18.53 6.66
N GLY A 48 -9.43 -19.26 6.98
CA GLY A 48 -9.01 -19.49 8.38
C GLY A 48 -7.70 -20.29 8.59
N PRO A 49 -6.89 -20.02 9.64
CA PRO A 49 -5.57 -20.62 9.88
C PRO A 49 -5.59 -21.97 10.62
N SER A 50 -4.94 -23.01 10.09
CA SER A 50 -4.74 -24.31 10.75
C SER A 50 -3.57 -24.29 11.77
N GLY A 51 -3.70 -24.92 12.94
CA GLY A 51 -2.55 -25.25 13.82
C GLY A 51 -2.11 -24.24 14.91
N ILE A 52 -3.02 -23.75 15.76
CA ILE A 52 -2.76 -22.61 16.66
C ILE A 52 -2.17 -23.02 18.03
N ASN A 53 -1.02 -22.46 18.39
CA ASN A 53 -0.57 -22.28 19.78
C ASN A 53 -0.85 -20.83 20.22
N VAL A 54 -1.73 -20.62 21.21
CA VAL A 54 -2.08 -19.28 21.73
C VAL A 54 -1.31 -19.01 23.02
N GLY A 55 -0.33 -18.10 22.99
CA GLY A 55 0.27 -17.52 24.20
C GLY A 55 -0.34 -16.17 24.56
N ILE A 56 -0.86 -16.00 25.78
CA ILE A 56 -1.36 -14.72 26.31
C ILE A 56 -0.28 -14.06 27.18
N PHE A 57 0.12 -12.82 26.87
CA PHE A 57 1.08 -12.07 27.69
C PHE A 57 0.41 -10.89 28.41
N LEU A 58 0.45 -10.92 29.75
CA LEU A 58 0.03 -9.83 30.64
C LEU A 58 1.24 -9.37 31.48
N ASN A 59 1.91 -8.25 31.12
CA ASN A 59 2.81 -7.40 31.97
C ASN A 59 3.50 -6.28 31.16
N THR A 60 4.19 -5.27 31.72
CA THR A 60 4.69 -4.02 31.07
C THR A 60 5.46 -4.12 29.73
N PHE A 61 5.29 -3.16 28.81
CA PHE A 61 5.72 -3.19 27.38
C PHE A 61 7.22 -3.44 27.12
N GLN A 62 8.15 -2.81 27.86
CA GLN A 62 9.59 -3.07 27.69
C GLN A 62 9.96 -4.54 27.98
N ASN A 63 9.45 -5.08 29.09
CA ASN A 63 9.62 -6.49 29.45
C ASN A 63 8.94 -7.45 28.44
N ARG A 64 7.96 -6.97 27.65
CA ARG A 64 7.33 -7.74 26.56
C ARG A 64 8.25 -7.88 25.36
N LEU A 65 8.93 -6.83 24.94
CA LEU A 65 9.82 -6.84 23.77
C LEU A 65 11.02 -7.77 23.99
N ASP A 66 11.67 -7.70 25.16
CA ASP A 66 12.84 -8.53 25.44
C ASP A 66 12.50 -10.01 25.63
N ARG A 67 11.35 -10.32 26.25
CA ARG A 67 10.87 -11.71 26.35
C ARG A 67 10.34 -12.24 25.01
N PHE A 68 9.79 -11.38 24.17
CA PHE A 68 9.37 -11.71 22.80
C PHE A 68 10.55 -12.00 21.89
N ARG A 69 11.61 -11.19 21.94
CA ARG A 69 12.89 -11.47 21.27
C ARG A 69 13.43 -12.84 21.66
N LYS A 70 13.27 -13.23 22.92
CA LYS A 70 13.66 -14.54 23.42
C LYS A 70 12.77 -15.66 22.87
N LEU A 71 11.46 -15.50 22.88
CA LEU A 71 10.50 -16.50 22.35
C LEU A 71 10.58 -16.70 20.83
N SER A 72 10.76 -15.63 20.06
CA SER A 72 10.97 -15.74 18.60
C SER A 72 12.28 -16.43 18.23
N ARG A 73 13.24 -16.53 19.17
CA ARG A 73 14.50 -17.24 18.99
C ARG A 73 14.43 -18.68 19.51
N ASP A 74 13.59 -18.95 20.50
CA ASP A 74 13.52 -20.24 21.23
C ASP A 74 12.35 -21.16 20.80
N GLU A 75 11.24 -20.63 20.25
CA GLU A 75 10.08 -21.40 19.75
C GLU A 75 9.84 -21.17 18.24
N LYS A 76 9.14 -22.12 17.58
CA LYS A 76 8.86 -22.13 16.14
C LYS A 76 8.38 -20.76 15.65
N ASN A 77 9.09 -20.18 14.67
CA ASN A 77 8.79 -18.88 14.07
C ASN A 77 7.28 -18.71 13.78
N PRO A 78 6.58 -17.79 14.47
CA PRO A 78 5.16 -17.57 14.22
C PRO A 78 4.92 -16.96 12.84
N ASP A 79 3.83 -17.38 12.19
CA ASP A 79 3.41 -16.90 10.88
C ASP A 79 2.88 -15.47 10.93
N VAL A 80 2.15 -15.14 12.01
CA VAL A 80 1.58 -13.82 12.25
C VAL A 80 1.44 -13.50 13.75
N ILE A 81 1.62 -12.24 14.11
CA ILE A 81 1.49 -11.73 15.47
C ILE A 81 0.45 -10.62 15.55
N PHE A 82 -0.42 -10.70 16.55
CA PHE A 82 -1.42 -9.69 16.84
C PHE A 82 -1.03 -8.86 18.07
N LEU A 83 -1.16 -7.55 17.94
CA LEU A 83 -1.09 -6.62 19.07
C LEU A 83 -2.45 -5.97 19.27
N PHE A 84 -3.05 -6.20 20.43
CA PHE A 84 -4.28 -5.55 20.86
C PHE A 84 -3.96 -4.37 21.76
N MET A 85 -4.54 -3.21 21.46
CA MET A 85 -4.32 -1.98 22.22
C MET A 85 -5.67 -1.38 22.66
N GLY A 86 -5.80 -0.96 23.92
CA GLY A 86 -7.03 -0.32 24.41
C GLY A 86 -7.30 1.08 23.83
N ALA A 87 -6.27 1.74 23.32
CA ALA A 87 -6.34 3.04 22.68
C ALA A 87 -5.23 3.20 21.64
N LYS A 88 -5.33 4.21 20.78
CA LYS A 88 -4.26 4.55 19.84
C LYS A 88 -3.05 5.09 20.58
N ASP A 89 -1.91 4.43 20.43
CA ASP A 89 -0.61 4.86 20.93
C ASP A 89 0.42 4.68 19.80
N THR A 90 0.92 5.80 19.27
CA THR A 90 1.84 5.81 18.14
C THR A 90 3.21 5.25 18.53
N MET A 91 3.67 5.46 19.77
CA MET A 91 4.99 5.00 20.21
C MET A 91 5.01 3.47 20.31
N ILE A 92 4.00 2.89 20.97
CA ILE A 92 3.84 1.44 21.07
C ILE A 92 3.67 0.81 19.69
N TYR A 93 2.85 1.41 18.82
CA TYR A 93 2.64 0.94 17.46
C TYR A 93 3.95 0.92 16.65
N ASN A 94 4.72 2.01 16.70
CA ASN A 94 5.98 2.15 15.96
C ASN A 94 7.01 1.12 16.43
N ALA A 95 7.21 0.99 17.75
CA ALA A 95 8.12 0.01 18.33
C ALA A 95 7.75 -1.43 17.95
N PHE A 96 6.47 -1.79 18.04
CA PHE A 96 5.99 -3.11 17.66
C PHE A 96 6.19 -3.40 16.16
N LYS A 97 5.88 -2.42 15.30
CA LYS A 97 6.07 -2.56 13.84
C LYS A 97 7.53 -2.62 13.43
N TYR A 98 8.40 -1.85 14.06
CA TYR A 98 9.84 -1.93 13.84
C TYR A 98 10.37 -3.30 14.21
N GLU A 99 10.02 -3.82 15.38
CA GLU A 99 10.48 -5.13 15.81
C GLU A 99 10.00 -6.25 14.87
N CYS A 100 8.73 -6.25 14.48
CA CYS A 100 8.18 -7.28 13.59
C CYS A 100 8.71 -7.17 12.16
N ASP A 101 8.69 -5.96 11.58
CA ASP A 101 8.98 -5.76 10.16
C ASP A 101 10.49 -5.75 9.88
N VAL A 102 11.30 -5.18 10.79
CA VAL A 102 12.75 -4.95 10.59
C VAL A 102 13.58 -6.01 11.30
N ASN A 103 13.33 -6.25 12.59
CA ASN A 103 14.22 -7.11 13.40
C ASN A 103 13.91 -8.60 13.21
N LEU A 104 12.63 -8.99 13.26
CA LEU A 104 12.24 -10.40 13.29
C LEU A 104 11.78 -10.95 11.94
N GLY A 105 11.23 -10.11 11.07
CA GLY A 105 10.68 -10.57 9.80
C GLY A 105 9.41 -11.39 9.95
N VAL A 106 8.55 -11.02 10.90
CA VAL A 106 7.28 -11.70 11.19
C VAL A 106 6.11 -10.79 10.83
N ARG A 107 5.09 -11.36 10.18
CA ARG A 107 3.89 -10.60 9.80
C ARG A 107 3.15 -10.18 11.05
N SER A 108 2.56 -8.99 11.03
CA SER A 108 1.85 -8.51 12.22
C SER A 108 0.59 -7.69 11.96
N GLN A 109 -0.36 -7.77 12.88
CA GLN A 109 -1.64 -7.08 12.83
C GLN A 109 -1.94 -6.39 14.16
N VAL A 110 -2.14 -5.07 14.11
CA VAL A 110 -2.52 -4.29 15.31
C VAL A 110 -4.03 -4.08 15.28
N VAL A 111 -4.70 -4.31 16.41
CA VAL A 111 -6.14 -4.13 16.59
C VAL A 111 -6.38 -3.21 17.79
N ILE A 112 -7.14 -2.12 17.58
CA ILE A 112 -7.51 -1.20 18.66
C ILE A 112 -8.85 -1.66 19.23
N LEU A 113 -8.82 -2.08 20.50
CA LEU A 113 -9.97 -2.42 21.32
C LEU A 113 -10.58 -1.13 21.90
N ASN A 114 -11.36 -0.40 21.11
CA ASN A 114 -12.20 0.68 21.65
C ASN A 114 -13.48 0.12 22.31
N GLU A 115 -14.21 0.96 23.06
CA GLU A 115 -15.43 0.59 23.81
C GLU A 115 -16.51 -0.13 22.96
N PHE A 116 -16.46 0.01 21.63
CA PHE A 116 -17.35 -0.67 20.70
C PHE A 116 -17.21 -2.20 20.73
N TRP A 117 -15.99 -2.74 20.88
CA TRP A 117 -15.74 -4.19 20.99
C TRP A 117 -16.24 -4.80 22.31
N LEU A 118 -16.34 -3.97 23.35
CA LEU A 118 -16.64 -4.39 24.72
C LEU A 118 -18.13 -4.33 25.06
N ARG A 119 -18.93 -3.55 24.32
CA ARG A 119 -20.33 -3.26 24.67
C ARG A 119 -21.38 -3.93 23.79
N THR A 120 -21.00 -4.52 22.66
CA THR A 120 -21.97 -5.21 21.79
C THR A 120 -21.99 -6.69 22.10
N SER A 121 -22.93 -7.11 22.95
CA SER A 121 -23.41 -8.50 23.03
C SER A 121 -24.16 -8.95 21.76
N THR A 122 -24.28 -8.07 20.76
CA THR A 122 -24.95 -8.29 19.47
C THR A 122 -24.08 -7.84 18.29
N PHE A 123 -23.83 -8.78 17.39
CA PHE A 123 -23.26 -8.59 16.06
C PHE A 123 -23.88 -7.38 15.35
N SER A 124 -23.14 -6.28 15.21
CA SER A 124 -23.59 -5.11 14.47
C SER A 124 -22.90 -5.06 13.10
N PRO A 125 -23.52 -4.49 12.05
CA PRO A 125 -22.91 -4.39 10.72
C PRO A 125 -21.52 -3.73 10.70
N ARG A 126 -21.26 -2.83 11.66
CA ARG A 126 -19.97 -2.16 11.85
C ARG A 126 -18.88 -3.11 12.37
N TYR A 127 -19.24 -4.06 13.22
CA TYR A 127 -18.33 -5.11 13.69
C TYR A 127 -17.92 -6.01 12.52
N ASP A 128 -18.89 -6.43 11.70
CA ASP A 128 -18.65 -7.29 10.54
C ASP A 128 -17.73 -6.62 9.51
N GLU A 129 -17.94 -5.34 9.20
CA GLU A 129 -17.09 -4.59 8.28
C GLU A 129 -15.67 -4.40 8.82
N ALA A 130 -15.52 -4.07 10.10
CA ALA A 130 -14.22 -3.94 10.73
C ALA A 130 -13.45 -5.26 10.71
N MET A 131 -14.14 -6.38 10.98
CA MET A 131 -13.55 -7.70 10.96
C MET A 131 -13.15 -8.14 9.56
N LEU A 132 -14.03 -7.94 8.57
CA LEU A 132 -13.73 -8.21 7.17
C LEU A 132 -12.47 -7.45 6.72
N ASN A 133 -12.35 -6.16 7.05
CA ASN A 133 -11.16 -5.37 6.72
C ASN A 133 -9.88 -5.88 7.42
N ILE A 134 -9.99 -6.48 8.59
CA ILE A 134 -8.85 -7.14 9.26
C ILE A 134 -8.48 -8.42 8.52
N LEU A 135 -9.46 -9.27 8.18
CA LEU A 135 -9.26 -10.53 7.46
C LEU A 135 -8.63 -10.30 6.08
N LEU A 136 -9.12 -9.31 5.31
CA LEU A 136 -8.57 -8.96 4.00
C LEU A 136 -7.09 -8.55 4.08
N LYS A 137 -6.71 -7.79 5.13
CA LYS A 137 -5.31 -7.41 5.38
C LYS A 137 -4.46 -8.60 5.78
N LEU A 138 -4.98 -9.50 6.62
CA LEU A 138 -4.28 -10.70 7.05
C LEU A 138 -4.03 -11.62 5.88
N ASN A 139 -5.06 -11.92 5.08
CA ASN A 139 -4.93 -12.75 3.88
C ASN A 139 -3.82 -12.20 2.97
N LYS A 140 -3.80 -10.88 2.74
CA LYS A 140 -2.71 -10.27 1.95
C LYS A 140 -1.34 -10.33 2.58
N LYS A 141 -1.21 -10.10 3.88
CA LYS A 141 0.08 -10.23 4.56
C LYS A 141 0.61 -11.65 4.43
N MET A 142 -0.27 -12.65 4.54
CA MET A 142 0.05 -14.07 4.38
C MET A 142 0.33 -14.50 2.93
N GLY A 143 0.18 -13.61 1.94
CA GLY A 143 0.45 -13.90 0.53
C GLY A 143 -0.76 -14.38 -0.27
N GLY A 144 -1.95 -14.39 0.32
CA GLY A 144 -3.20 -14.70 -0.38
C GLY A 144 -3.63 -13.59 -1.36
N MET A 145 -4.72 -13.85 -2.08
CA MET A 145 -5.35 -12.91 -3.02
C MET A 145 -6.83 -12.77 -2.66
N ASN A 146 -7.31 -11.55 -2.41
CA ASN A 146 -8.73 -11.35 -2.11
C ASN A 146 -9.52 -11.03 -3.37
N LEU A 147 -8.90 -10.31 -4.31
CA LEU A 147 -9.56 -9.82 -5.51
C LEU A 147 -8.72 -10.21 -6.73
N GLU A 148 -9.42 -10.74 -7.73
CA GLU A 148 -8.86 -11.01 -9.05
C GLU A 148 -9.69 -10.23 -10.06
N LEU A 149 -9.02 -9.38 -10.83
CA LEU A 149 -9.67 -8.79 -12.00
C LEU A 149 -9.82 -9.91 -13.05
N ARG A 150 -11.06 -10.26 -13.39
CA ARG A 150 -11.36 -11.29 -14.41
C ARG A 150 -11.35 -10.72 -15.82
N GLU A 151 -11.85 -9.49 -15.97
CA GLU A 151 -11.93 -8.77 -17.24
C GLU A 151 -11.31 -7.39 -17.06
N THR A 152 -10.23 -7.09 -17.76
CA THR A 152 -9.64 -5.76 -17.73
C THR A 152 -9.07 -5.46 -19.09
N PRO A 153 -9.41 -4.30 -19.65
CA PRO A 153 -8.72 -3.77 -20.80
C PRO A 153 -7.39 -3.14 -20.35
N LEU A 154 -6.51 -3.89 -19.67
CA LEU A 154 -5.07 -3.53 -19.65
C LEU A 154 -4.54 -3.40 -21.09
N TYR A 155 -5.27 -4.04 -21.99
CA TYR A 155 -5.09 -4.13 -23.41
C TYR A 155 -6.29 -3.49 -24.11
N GLY A 156 -6.02 -2.56 -25.02
CA GLY A 156 -7.01 -2.01 -25.93
C GLY A 156 -7.61 -3.10 -26.84
N PRO A 157 -8.58 -2.76 -27.71
CA PRO A 157 -9.19 -3.72 -28.62
C PRO A 157 -8.17 -4.49 -29.49
N LEU A 158 -7.07 -3.84 -29.86
CA LEU A 158 -5.99 -4.42 -30.68
C LEU A 158 -5.16 -5.45 -29.91
N GLU A 159 -4.87 -5.18 -28.64
CA GLU A 159 -4.05 -6.06 -27.81
C GLU A 159 -4.86 -7.25 -27.27
N ARG A 160 -6.17 -7.06 -27.04
CA ARG A 160 -7.11 -8.19 -26.83
C ARG A 160 -7.15 -9.11 -28.05
N LYS A 161 -7.10 -8.54 -29.27
CA LYS A 161 -7.00 -9.32 -30.51
C LYS A 161 -5.68 -10.11 -30.62
N LYS A 162 -4.62 -9.68 -29.92
CA LYS A 162 -3.35 -10.41 -29.78
C LYS A 162 -3.34 -11.42 -28.63
N GLY A 163 -4.48 -11.65 -27.96
CA GLY A 163 -4.62 -12.62 -26.88
C GLY A 163 -4.01 -12.17 -25.54
N LEU A 164 -3.73 -10.88 -25.38
CA LEU A 164 -3.14 -10.36 -24.14
C LEU A 164 -4.24 -10.18 -23.06
N THR A 165 -4.19 -11.00 -22.01
CA THR A 165 -5.06 -10.97 -20.81
C THR A 165 -4.41 -10.24 -19.63
N ILE A 166 -5.17 -10.02 -18.55
CA ILE A 166 -4.57 -9.69 -17.24
C ILE A 166 -3.59 -10.79 -16.87
N GLY A 167 -2.34 -10.41 -16.57
CA GLY A 167 -1.24 -11.37 -16.39
C GLY A 167 -0.60 -11.89 -17.66
N SER A 168 -0.84 -11.25 -18.80
CA SER A 168 0.05 -11.40 -19.95
C SER A 168 1.48 -11.14 -19.53
N ARG A 169 2.39 -11.98 -20.04
CA ARG A 169 3.84 -11.89 -19.82
C ARG A 169 4.30 -10.43 -19.89
N GLY A 170 4.93 -9.96 -18.81
CA GLY A 170 5.68 -8.71 -18.79
C GLY A 170 4.98 -7.41 -18.49
N ILE A 171 3.75 -7.41 -17.98
CA ILE A 171 3.19 -6.20 -17.34
C ILE A 171 3.67 -6.07 -15.89
N MET A 172 4.18 -4.88 -15.54
CA MET A 172 4.30 -4.44 -14.15
C MET A 172 3.59 -3.10 -13.91
N ILE A 173 2.89 -3.00 -12.77
CA ILE A 173 2.26 -1.75 -12.31
C ILE A 173 3.04 -1.20 -11.13
N PHE A 174 3.51 0.04 -11.27
CA PHE A 174 4.23 0.78 -10.26
C PHE A 174 3.39 1.90 -9.66
N GLY A 175 3.57 2.15 -8.37
CA GLY A 175 3.04 3.31 -7.67
C GLY A 175 4.14 4.02 -6.90
N ALA A 176 4.13 5.34 -6.89
CA ALA A 176 5.14 6.13 -6.20
C ALA A 176 4.52 7.32 -5.45
N ASP A 177 4.96 7.54 -4.22
CA ASP A 177 4.53 8.65 -3.35
C ASP A 177 5.72 9.16 -2.53
N VAL A 178 5.64 10.42 -2.11
CA VAL A 178 6.58 11.05 -1.18
C VAL A 178 5.79 11.68 -0.05
N THR A 179 6.23 11.43 1.18
CA THR A 179 5.63 12.05 2.37
C THR A 179 6.66 12.88 3.12
N HIS A 180 6.36 14.16 3.24
CA HIS A 180 7.15 15.11 4.03
C HIS A 180 6.79 15.02 5.52
N PRO A 181 7.73 15.37 6.42
CA PRO A 181 7.31 15.75 7.76
C PRO A 181 6.44 17.01 7.62
N GLY A 182 5.42 17.17 8.48
CA GLY A 182 4.57 18.36 8.46
C GLY A 182 5.36 19.61 8.91
N GLU A 183 4.92 20.27 9.97
CA GLU A 183 5.66 21.40 10.55
C GLU A 183 6.90 20.97 11.38
N HIS A 184 7.17 19.66 11.45
CA HIS A 184 8.28 19.12 12.21
C HIS A 184 9.55 19.04 11.37
N VAL A 185 10.69 19.27 12.01
CA VAL A 185 12.00 18.99 11.40
C VAL A 185 12.11 17.49 11.13
N GLY A 186 12.44 17.12 9.90
CA GLY A 186 12.67 15.72 9.55
C GLY A 186 12.91 15.48 8.07
N HIS A 187 13.20 14.23 7.73
CA HIS A 187 13.42 13.82 6.35
C HIS A 187 12.13 13.55 5.60
N SER A 188 12.12 13.74 4.29
CA SER A 188 11.06 13.18 3.45
C SER A 188 11.26 11.69 3.29
N ILE A 189 10.18 10.95 3.10
CA ILE A 189 10.21 9.51 2.85
C ILE A 189 9.56 9.24 1.51
N ALA A 190 10.32 8.62 0.62
CA ALA A 190 9.85 8.18 -0.69
C ALA A 190 9.59 6.68 -0.66
N ALA A 191 8.53 6.26 -1.34
CA ALA A 191 8.27 4.85 -1.58
C ALA A 191 7.88 4.62 -3.04
N ILE A 192 8.42 3.54 -3.61
CA ILE A 192 7.99 2.96 -4.87
C ILE A 192 7.51 1.56 -4.57
N VAL A 193 6.31 1.22 -5.02
CA VAL A 193 5.75 -0.12 -4.97
C VAL A 193 5.56 -0.65 -6.38
N ALA A 194 5.66 -1.96 -6.56
CA ALA A 194 5.35 -2.59 -7.84
C ALA A 194 4.74 -3.96 -7.66
N THR A 195 3.91 -4.37 -8.63
CA THR A 195 3.42 -5.75 -8.73
C THR A 195 4.59 -6.71 -8.90
N VAL A 196 4.62 -7.77 -8.09
CA VAL A 196 5.66 -8.82 -8.14
C VAL A 196 5.10 -10.19 -8.52
N ASP A 197 3.79 -10.29 -8.78
CA ASP A 197 3.14 -11.49 -9.31
C ASP A 197 2.54 -11.22 -10.71
N ASP A 198 2.20 -12.29 -11.40
CA ASP A 198 1.55 -12.28 -12.70
C ASP A 198 0.07 -11.85 -12.64
N ARG A 199 -0.58 -11.94 -11.47
CA ARG A 199 -2.00 -11.55 -11.29
C ARG A 199 -2.22 -10.09 -10.92
N LEU A 200 -1.14 -9.30 -10.83
CA LEU A 200 -1.16 -7.88 -10.46
C LEU A 200 -1.79 -7.61 -9.08
N SER A 201 -1.67 -8.57 -8.16
CA SER A 201 -2.37 -8.58 -6.88
C SER A 201 -1.42 -8.34 -5.69
N THR A 202 -0.18 -8.80 -5.78
CA THR A 202 0.85 -8.63 -4.74
C THR A 202 1.81 -7.52 -5.13
N TYR A 203 1.97 -6.54 -4.23
CA TYR A 203 2.91 -5.43 -4.41
C TYR A 203 4.06 -5.53 -3.42
N ALA A 204 5.30 -5.41 -3.90
CA ALA A 204 6.46 -5.20 -3.04
C ALA A 204 6.75 -3.70 -2.93
N ALA A 205 7.33 -3.27 -1.80
CA ALA A 205 7.71 -1.88 -1.57
C ALA A 205 9.22 -1.72 -1.44
N ARG A 206 9.72 -0.58 -1.92
CA ARG A 206 11.05 -0.05 -1.60
C ARG A 206 10.84 1.34 -1.00
N VAL A 207 11.53 1.62 0.11
CA VAL A 207 11.36 2.87 0.86
C VAL A 207 12.73 3.50 1.10
N ARG A 208 12.82 4.82 0.90
CA ARG A 208 14.05 5.61 1.05
C ARG A 208 13.79 6.87 1.87
N ILE A 209 14.78 7.24 2.66
CA ILE A 209 14.86 8.54 3.32
C ILE A 209 15.54 9.48 2.34
N GLN A 210 14.98 10.67 2.13
CA GLN A 210 15.59 11.71 1.31
C GLN A 210 15.53 13.08 2.00
N HIS A 211 16.02 14.13 1.34
CA HIS A 211 16.10 15.45 1.94
C HIS A 211 14.72 15.97 2.37
N PRO A 212 14.68 16.80 3.44
CA PRO A 212 13.45 17.48 3.84
C PRO A 212 12.80 18.21 2.67
N HIS A 213 11.48 18.09 2.52
CA HIS A 213 10.66 18.71 1.47
C HIS A 213 11.08 18.47 0.00
N GLN A 214 11.97 17.51 -0.26
CA GLN A 214 12.30 17.10 -1.61
C GLN A 214 11.18 16.22 -2.17
N GLU A 215 10.52 16.65 -3.24
CA GLU A 215 9.45 15.88 -3.92
C GLU A 215 10.00 14.88 -4.94
N ILE A 216 11.10 15.20 -5.61
CA ILE A 216 11.71 14.28 -6.59
C ILE A 216 12.34 13.09 -5.88
N ILE A 217 11.97 11.88 -6.28
CA ILE A 217 12.49 10.64 -5.72
C ILE A 217 13.90 10.42 -6.22
N HIS A 218 14.88 10.62 -5.33
CA HIS A 218 16.30 10.59 -5.72
C HIS A 218 16.76 9.20 -6.19
N GLU A 219 16.44 8.15 -5.44
CA GLU A 219 16.88 6.78 -5.72
C GLU A 219 15.91 6.00 -6.64
N THR A 220 15.20 6.69 -7.54
CA THR A 220 14.21 6.06 -8.44
C THR A 220 14.81 4.88 -9.22
N GLN A 221 16.01 5.05 -9.79
CA GLN A 221 16.71 4.01 -10.55
C GLN A 221 16.92 2.73 -9.71
N ALA A 222 17.51 2.87 -8.53
CA ALA A 222 17.80 1.73 -7.65
C ALA A 222 16.52 1.03 -7.17
N MET A 223 15.50 1.81 -6.77
CA MET A 223 14.23 1.28 -6.30
C MET A 223 13.48 0.51 -7.40
N VAL A 224 13.48 1.02 -8.64
CA VAL A 224 12.89 0.35 -9.80
C VAL A 224 13.65 -0.93 -10.13
N ALA A 225 14.99 -0.89 -10.19
CA ALA A 225 15.82 -2.07 -10.44
C ALA A 225 15.55 -3.19 -9.44
N GLU A 226 15.52 -2.87 -8.15
CA GLU A 226 15.22 -3.84 -7.09
C GLU A 226 13.82 -4.47 -7.17
N LEU A 227 12.84 -3.78 -7.76
CA LEU A 227 11.47 -4.27 -7.93
C LEU A 227 11.34 -5.14 -9.18
N VAL A 228 11.98 -4.75 -10.29
CA VAL A 228 12.03 -5.56 -11.51
C VAL A 228 12.77 -6.87 -11.25
N SER A 229 13.91 -6.83 -10.58
CA SER A 229 14.64 -8.05 -10.23
C SER A 229 13.82 -8.96 -9.30
N ALA A 230 13.06 -8.40 -8.37
CA ALA A 230 12.16 -9.17 -7.50
C ALA A 230 11.03 -9.85 -8.30
N PHE A 231 10.44 -9.15 -9.28
CA PHE A 231 9.45 -9.73 -10.18
C PHE A 231 10.04 -10.88 -11.00
N LEU A 232 11.19 -10.68 -11.64
CA LEU A 232 11.83 -11.71 -12.47
C LEU A 232 12.28 -12.93 -11.65
N ALA A 233 12.82 -12.71 -10.45
CA ALA A 233 13.21 -13.79 -9.55
C ALA A 233 12.01 -14.63 -9.08
N ARG A 234 10.86 -13.98 -8.81
CA ARG A 234 9.64 -14.65 -8.37
C ARG A 234 8.91 -15.37 -9.51
N ASN A 235 9.13 -14.94 -10.76
CA ASN A 235 8.45 -15.48 -11.92
C ASN A 235 9.46 -15.98 -12.99
N PRO A 236 10.17 -17.09 -12.75
CA PRO A 236 11.15 -17.61 -13.70
C PRO A 236 10.56 -17.83 -15.09
N GLY A 237 11.27 -17.35 -16.12
CA GLY A 237 10.83 -17.43 -17.51
C GLY A 237 9.80 -16.37 -17.94
N GLN A 238 9.43 -15.45 -17.05
CA GLN A 238 8.74 -14.21 -17.43
C GLN A 238 9.73 -13.13 -17.87
N ILE A 239 9.23 -12.18 -18.65
CA ILE A 239 9.94 -10.96 -19.06
C ILE A 239 9.27 -9.75 -18.42
N VAL A 240 9.85 -8.55 -18.60
CA VAL A 240 9.20 -7.26 -18.30
C VAL A 240 9.33 -6.37 -19.53
N ASP A 241 8.23 -6.14 -20.23
CA ASP A 241 8.19 -5.40 -21.50
C ASP A 241 7.12 -4.28 -21.51
N ASN A 242 6.24 -4.24 -20.50
CA ASN A 242 5.17 -3.26 -20.36
C ASN A 242 5.12 -2.72 -18.92
N VAL A 243 5.31 -1.42 -18.74
CA VAL A 243 5.34 -0.78 -17.41
C VAL A 243 4.33 0.36 -17.35
N TYR A 244 3.45 0.32 -16.35
CA TYR A 244 2.58 1.43 -15.99
C TYR A 244 3.07 2.03 -14.69
N PHE A 245 3.43 3.32 -14.69
CA PHE A 245 3.99 3.99 -13.52
C PHE A 245 3.09 5.15 -13.09
N PHE A 246 2.59 5.08 -11.85
CA PHE A 246 1.67 6.06 -11.29
C PHE A 246 2.33 6.84 -10.14
N ARG A 247 2.59 8.14 -10.35
CA ARG A 247 3.27 9.03 -9.39
C ARG A 247 2.26 9.99 -8.73
N ASP A 248 2.26 10.10 -7.41
CA ASP A 248 1.34 10.97 -6.64
C ASP A 248 2.05 11.97 -5.74
N GLY A 249 1.55 13.21 -5.66
CA GLY A 249 2.13 14.26 -4.79
C GLY A 249 2.96 15.30 -5.52
N VAL A 250 2.98 15.28 -6.85
CA VAL A 250 3.76 16.24 -7.66
C VAL A 250 2.89 17.45 -8.01
N GLY A 251 3.37 18.65 -7.68
CA GLY A 251 2.75 19.91 -8.10
C GLY A 251 2.92 20.16 -9.60
N ASN A 252 2.06 21.01 -10.19
CA ASN A 252 2.16 21.35 -11.62
C ASN A 252 3.53 21.95 -12.00
N ASP A 253 4.12 22.69 -11.08
CA ASP A 253 5.43 23.33 -11.17
C ASP A 253 6.61 22.36 -11.14
N GLN A 254 6.41 21.15 -10.60
CA GLN A 254 7.44 20.11 -10.46
C GLN A 254 7.33 19.02 -11.53
N MET A 255 6.34 19.11 -12.41
CA MET A 255 6.07 18.09 -13.43
C MET A 255 7.20 17.98 -14.46
N SER A 256 7.86 19.11 -14.77
CA SER A 256 9.07 19.14 -15.60
C SER A 256 10.21 18.40 -14.94
N GLU A 257 10.41 18.57 -13.64
CA GLU A 257 11.45 17.85 -12.90
C GLU A 257 11.22 16.34 -12.92
N VAL A 258 9.99 15.86 -12.75
CA VAL A 258 9.69 14.43 -12.90
C VAL A 258 10.07 13.92 -14.30
N LEU A 259 9.73 14.68 -15.34
CA LEU A 259 10.05 14.33 -16.73
C LEU A 259 11.55 14.24 -17.00
N TYR A 260 12.35 15.17 -16.45
CA TYR A 260 13.79 15.22 -16.71
C TYR A 260 14.64 14.40 -15.72
N LYS A 261 14.10 14.09 -14.54
CA LYS A 261 14.85 13.45 -13.44
C LYS A 261 14.38 12.02 -13.20
N GLU A 262 13.11 11.83 -12.87
CA GLU A 262 12.58 10.50 -12.51
C GLU A 262 12.43 9.60 -13.73
N ILE A 263 11.91 10.09 -14.85
CA ILE A 263 11.65 9.24 -16.02
C ILE A 263 12.92 8.61 -16.61
N PRO A 264 14.03 9.35 -16.82
CA PRO A 264 15.30 8.73 -17.22
C PRO A 264 15.82 7.71 -16.19
N ALA A 265 15.66 7.99 -14.90
CA ALA A 265 16.04 7.07 -13.82
C ALA A 265 15.17 5.80 -13.82
N ILE A 266 13.87 5.91 -14.14
CA ILE A 266 12.98 4.75 -14.35
C ILE A 266 13.53 3.88 -15.47
N PHE A 267 13.85 4.45 -16.64
CA PHE A 267 14.39 3.67 -17.76
C PHE A 267 15.71 2.98 -17.42
N GLN A 268 16.61 3.66 -16.71
CA GLN A 268 17.85 3.04 -16.26
C GLN A 268 17.58 1.92 -15.24
N GLY A 269 16.67 2.13 -14.29
CA GLY A 269 16.28 1.12 -13.31
C GLY A 269 15.62 -0.11 -13.95
N LEU A 270 14.81 0.08 -14.99
CA LEU A 270 14.24 -1.03 -15.77
C LEU A 270 15.35 -1.86 -16.42
N ARG A 271 16.34 -1.23 -17.05
CA ARG A 271 17.50 -1.91 -17.64
C ARG A 271 18.33 -2.65 -16.59
N ASP A 272 18.70 -1.96 -15.51
CA ASP A 272 19.53 -2.51 -14.43
C ASP A 272 18.84 -3.68 -13.73
N GLY A 273 17.51 -3.63 -13.64
CA GLY A 273 16.69 -4.69 -13.05
C GLY A 273 16.49 -5.92 -13.93
N GLY A 274 16.86 -5.86 -15.22
CA GLY A 274 16.75 -6.97 -16.17
C GLY A 274 15.50 -6.95 -17.05
N ALA A 275 14.83 -5.81 -17.21
CA ALA A 275 13.72 -5.69 -18.17
C ALA A 275 14.20 -5.80 -19.63
N GLU A 276 13.28 -6.09 -20.54
CA GLU A 276 13.58 -6.19 -21.97
C GLU A 276 14.11 -4.86 -22.54
N ALA A 277 15.02 -4.94 -23.51
CA ALA A 277 15.63 -3.76 -24.11
C ALA A 277 14.61 -2.80 -24.74
N ASN A 278 13.46 -3.31 -25.19
CA ASN A 278 12.39 -2.55 -25.83
C ASN A 278 11.19 -2.27 -24.90
N VAL A 279 11.36 -2.42 -23.57
CA VAL A 279 10.32 -2.16 -22.55
C VAL A 279 9.61 -0.84 -22.81
N LYS A 280 8.27 -0.87 -22.75
CA LYS A 280 7.41 0.29 -22.99
C LYS A 280 6.91 0.86 -21.68
N LEU A 281 7.12 2.16 -21.49
CA LEU A 281 6.64 2.90 -20.32
C LEU A 281 5.38 3.71 -20.66
N VAL A 282 4.39 3.61 -19.78
CA VAL A 282 3.28 4.57 -19.65
C VAL A 282 3.40 5.22 -18.26
N HIS A 283 3.71 6.51 -18.21
CA HIS A 283 3.90 7.25 -16.97
C HIS A 283 2.80 8.29 -16.76
N LEU A 284 2.16 8.25 -15.59
CA LEU A 284 1.10 9.17 -15.21
C LEU A 284 1.37 9.81 -13.85
N VAL A 285 1.07 11.10 -13.75
CA VAL A 285 1.03 11.83 -12.48
C VAL A 285 -0.43 12.00 -12.04
N ALA A 286 -0.73 11.62 -10.80
CA ALA A 286 -2.01 11.82 -10.15
C ALA A 286 -1.97 13.02 -9.21
N VAL A 287 -2.90 13.96 -9.40
CA VAL A 287 -3.06 15.15 -8.58
C VAL A 287 -4.42 15.05 -7.88
N LYS A 288 -4.40 14.72 -6.58
CA LYS A 288 -5.61 14.58 -5.74
C LYS A 288 -6.07 15.88 -5.10
N ARG A 289 -5.15 16.81 -4.85
CA ARG A 289 -5.40 18.06 -4.11
C ARG A 289 -5.49 19.24 -5.08
N HIS A 290 -6.60 19.33 -5.81
CA HIS A 290 -6.91 20.47 -6.67
C HIS A 290 -8.25 21.13 -6.29
N HIS A 291 -8.48 22.33 -6.83
CA HIS A 291 -9.69 23.13 -6.56
C HIS A 291 -10.86 22.82 -7.52
N THR A 292 -10.62 22.15 -8.65
CA THR A 292 -11.66 21.78 -9.62
C THR A 292 -12.70 20.82 -9.03
N ARG A 293 -13.98 21.10 -9.25
CA ARG A 293 -15.12 20.27 -8.81
C ARG A 293 -16.12 20.14 -9.94
N PHE A 294 -16.66 18.94 -10.15
CA PHE A 294 -17.63 18.67 -11.21
C PHE A 294 -19.00 18.39 -10.63
N ARG A 295 -20.03 18.77 -11.38
CA ARG A 295 -21.43 18.46 -11.08
C ARG A 295 -22.14 17.99 -12.33
N ASP A 296 -23.04 17.03 -12.17
CA ASP A 296 -23.97 16.62 -13.20
C ASP A 296 -25.20 17.53 -13.16
N MET A 297 -25.38 18.32 -14.22
CA MET A 297 -26.49 19.27 -14.34
C MET A 297 -27.84 18.59 -14.59
N ASN A 298 -27.84 17.30 -14.95
CA ASN A 298 -29.07 16.53 -15.16
C ASN A 298 -29.59 15.87 -13.87
N VAL A 299 -28.82 15.95 -12.77
CA VAL A 299 -29.18 15.34 -11.49
C VAL A 299 -29.72 16.41 -10.56
N ASN A 300 -31.01 16.30 -10.21
CA ASN A 300 -31.66 17.17 -9.23
C ASN A 300 -30.96 17.11 -7.85
N GLY A 301 -30.88 18.24 -7.15
CA GLY A 301 -30.25 18.34 -5.84
C GLY A 301 -28.77 18.71 -5.91
N THR A 302 -27.87 17.88 -5.39
CA THR A 302 -26.44 18.22 -5.26
C THR A 302 -25.66 18.17 -6.58
N GLY A 303 -26.26 17.65 -7.66
CA GLY A 303 -25.60 17.46 -8.95
C GLY A 303 -24.40 16.51 -8.86
N GLU A 304 -24.53 15.40 -8.12
CA GLU A 304 -23.40 14.52 -7.84
C GLU A 304 -22.98 13.69 -9.07
N ILE A 305 -21.69 13.70 -9.38
CA ILE A 305 -21.10 12.86 -10.43
C ILE A 305 -20.99 11.41 -9.96
N GLN A 306 -21.18 10.46 -10.89
CA GLN A 306 -21.07 9.02 -10.59
C GLN A 306 -19.61 8.53 -10.65
N PRO A 307 -19.26 7.44 -9.94
CA PRO A 307 -18.04 6.70 -10.24
C PRO A 307 -18.03 6.29 -11.71
N GLY A 308 -16.88 6.45 -12.35
CA GLY A 308 -16.69 6.28 -13.79
C GLY A 308 -16.82 7.58 -14.59
N THR A 309 -17.26 8.70 -13.99
CA THR A 309 -17.24 9.99 -14.67
C THR A 309 -15.81 10.41 -15.00
N VAL A 310 -15.56 10.68 -16.28
CA VAL A 310 -14.30 11.18 -16.81
C VAL A 310 -14.53 12.51 -17.52
N VAL A 311 -13.66 13.48 -17.28
CA VAL A 311 -13.67 14.78 -17.97
C VAL A 311 -12.31 15.01 -18.61
N ASN A 312 -12.26 14.90 -19.95
CA ASN A 312 -11.06 15.17 -20.72
C ASN A 312 -10.76 16.66 -20.73
N MET A 313 -9.49 17.02 -20.53
CA MET A 313 -9.03 18.37 -20.82
C MET A 313 -8.63 18.47 -22.29
N LEU A 314 -8.78 19.67 -22.85
CA LEU A 314 -8.23 19.96 -24.17
C LEU A 314 -6.70 19.71 -24.12
N PRO A 315 -6.13 19.00 -25.11
CA PRO A 315 -4.69 18.79 -25.16
C PRO A 315 -3.97 20.14 -25.17
N ILE A 316 -3.10 20.37 -24.18
CA ILE A 316 -2.27 21.58 -24.11
C ILE A 316 -1.13 21.48 -25.14
N SER A 317 -0.67 20.25 -25.41
CA SER A 317 0.25 19.91 -26.49
C SER A 317 -0.06 18.50 -27.00
N PRO A 318 0.45 18.10 -28.19
CA PRO A 318 0.22 16.76 -28.75
C PRO A 318 0.66 15.60 -27.83
N HIS A 319 1.56 15.88 -26.89
CA HIS A 319 2.15 14.88 -25.99
C HIS A 319 1.68 15.00 -24.54
N GLN A 320 0.94 16.06 -24.19
CA GLN A 320 0.41 16.27 -22.84
C GLN A 320 -1.10 16.12 -22.86
N THR A 321 -1.52 14.90 -22.53
CA THR A 321 -2.93 14.55 -22.35
C THR A 321 -3.26 14.53 -20.87
N SER A 322 -4.42 15.06 -20.49
CA SER A 322 -4.82 15.11 -19.10
C SER A 322 -6.33 15.01 -18.97
N PHE A 323 -6.78 14.39 -17.87
CA PHE A 323 -8.20 14.16 -17.63
C PHE A 323 -8.48 14.03 -16.14
N TYR A 324 -9.69 14.41 -15.76
CA TYR A 324 -10.21 14.13 -14.43
C TYR A 324 -10.96 12.80 -14.45
N MET A 325 -10.83 12.02 -13.39
CA MET A 325 -11.60 10.79 -13.19
C MET A 325 -12.17 10.74 -11.78
N CYS A 326 -13.47 10.43 -11.69
CA CYS A 326 -14.13 10.04 -10.45
C CYS A 326 -14.17 8.52 -10.38
N SER A 327 -13.40 7.90 -9.49
CA SER A 327 -13.37 6.43 -9.37
C SER A 327 -14.00 5.87 -8.09
N HIS A 328 -14.67 6.72 -7.30
CA HIS A 328 -15.23 6.33 -6.00
C HIS A 328 -16.54 7.05 -5.73
N LEU A 329 -17.36 6.44 -4.87
CA LEU A 329 -18.57 7.07 -4.36
C LEU A 329 -18.24 8.17 -3.36
N HIS A 330 -19.12 9.17 -3.27
CA HIS A 330 -18.96 10.21 -2.27
C HIS A 330 -18.92 9.61 -0.85
N PRO A 331 -18.02 10.06 0.04
CA PRO A 331 -17.86 9.48 1.38
C PRO A 331 -19.14 9.44 2.22
N SER A 332 -20.07 10.38 2.03
CA SER A 332 -21.36 10.40 2.74
C SER A 332 -22.37 9.35 2.24
N LYS A 333 -22.12 8.72 1.10
CA LYS A 333 -22.92 7.63 0.51
C LYS A 333 -22.19 6.30 0.52
N ALA A 334 -20.88 6.30 0.82
CA ALA A 334 -20.22 5.08 1.26
C ALA A 334 -20.94 4.58 2.52
N PRO A 335 -21.06 3.25 2.74
CA PRO A 335 -21.77 2.67 3.89
C PRO A 335 -21.15 3.01 5.27
N ASN A 336 -20.30 4.04 5.36
CA ASN A 336 -19.62 4.49 6.56
C ASN A 336 -20.31 5.72 7.20
N PRO A 337 -21.00 5.56 8.33
CA PRO A 337 -21.69 6.64 9.04
C PRO A 337 -20.77 7.67 9.72
N ASN A 338 -19.43 7.51 9.64
CA ASN A 338 -18.45 8.43 10.22
C ASN A 338 -17.80 9.36 9.18
N ALA A 339 -18.36 9.49 7.99
CA ALA A 339 -17.95 10.56 7.08
C ALA A 339 -18.14 11.91 7.77
N SER A 340 -17.03 12.59 8.07
CA SER A 340 -17.00 13.89 8.74
C SER A 340 -18.07 14.84 8.19
N SER A 341 -18.73 15.58 9.08
CA SER A 341 -19.62 16.72 8.79
C SER A 341 -19.06 17.72 7.75
N SER A 342 -17.73 17.73 7.55
CA SER A 342 -17.05 18.52 6.51
C SER A 342 -17.29 18.07 5.05
N TYR A 343 -17.97 16.94 4.83
CA TYR A 343 -18.32 16.43 3.49
C TYR A 343 -19.74 16.82 3.02
N LYS A 344 -20.40 17.77 3.69
CA LYS A 344 -21.75 18.25 3.35
C LYS A 344 -21.90 18.88 1.95
N SER A 345 -20.83 19.04 1.17
CA SER A 345 -20.91 19.65 -0.16
C SER A 345 -21.54 18.74 -1.23
N GLY A 346 -21.67 17.43 -1.00
CA GLY A 346 -22.28 16.50 -1.96
C GLY A 346 -21.53 16.40 -3.31
N VAL A 347 -20.24 16.75 -3.33
CA VAL A 347 -19.41 16.76 -4.54
C VAL A 347 -18.18 15.89 -4.33
N CYS A 348 -18.05 14.84 -5.14
CA CYS A 348 -16.87 13.98 -5.17
C CYS A 348 -15.63 14.78 -5.56
N ARG A 349 -14.50 14.51 -4.89
CA ARG A 349 -13.19 15.01 -5.34
C ARG A 349 -12.70 14.09 -6.46
N THR A 350 -12.66 14.58 -7.69
CA THR A 350 -12.01 13.85 -8.79
C THR A 350 -10.51 13.83 -8.58
N THR A 351 -9.83 12.88 -9.22
CA THR A 351 -8.38 12.90 -9.38
C THR A 351 -8.06 13.39 -10.77
N LEU A 352 -7.14 14.35 -10.88
CA LEU A 352 -6.58 14.79 -12.14
C LEU A 352 -5.38 13.91 -12.49
N TYR A 353 -5.36 13.35 -13.70
CA TYR A 353 -4.24 12.58 -14.22
C TYR A 353 -3.58 13.31 -15.39
N HIS A 354 -2.25 13.42 -15.34
CA HIS A 354 -1.42 13.90 -16.43
C HIS A 354 -0.64 12.73 -17.01
N VAL A 355 -0.81 12.43 -18.29
CA VAL A 355 0.02 11.47 -19.02
C VAL A 355 1.29 12.18 -19.44
N LEU A 356 2.44 11.78 -18.88
CA LEU A 356 3.74 12.38 -19.20
C LEU A 356 4.47 11.64 -20.31
N VAL A 357 4.36 10.31 -20.31
CA VAL A 357 4.97 9.44 -21.31
C VAL A 357 3.98 8.34 -21.64
N ASP A 358 3.78 8.07 -22.93
CA ASP A 358 3.08 6.89 -23.42
C ASP A 358 3.84 6.34 -24.64
N GLN A 359 4.75 5.40 -24.40
CA GLN A 359 5.49 4.71 -25.46
C GLN A 359 4.70 3.54 -26.08
N LYS A 360 3.55 3.21 -25.50
CA LYS A 360 2.70 2.11 -25.96
C LYS A 360 1.65 2.61 -26.96
N GLY A 361 1.32 3.91 -26.93
CA GLY A 361 0.30 4.51 -27.79
C GLY A 361 -1.10 4.03 -27.42
N VAL A 362 -1.37 3.89 -26.11
CA VAL A 362 -2.67 3.43 -25.63
C VAL A 362 -3.69 4.52 -25.89
N SER A 363 -4.79 4.17 -26.58
CA SER A 363 -5.89 5.12 -26.74
C SER A 363 -6.38 5.63 -25.38
N LEU A 364 -6.59 6.94 -25.27
CA LEU A 364 -7.01 7.57 -24.02
C LEU A 364 -8.24 6.90 -23.36
N PRO A 365 -9.31 6.53 -24.09
CA PRO A 365 -10.43 5.81 -23.50
C PRO A 365 -10.04 4.46 -22.90
N SER A 366 -9.16 3.69 -23.56
CA SER A 366 -8.71 2.40 -23.03
C SER A 366 -7.88 2.58 -21.76
N LEU A 367 -6.99 3.58 -21.74
CA LEU A 367 -6.21 3.93 -20.56
C LEU A 367 -7.11 4.33 -19.38
N GLN A 368 -8.14 5.14 -19.64
CA GLN A 368 -9.12 5.55 -18.64
C GLN A 368 -9.93 4.37 -18.07
N THR A 369 -10.44 3.49 -18.94
CA THR A 369 -11.17 2.29 -18.49
C THR A 369 -10.27 1.37 -17.68
N MET A 370 -9.03 1.16 -18.14
CA MET A 370 -8.03 0.37 -17.40
C MET A 370 -7.80 0.93 -16.00
N MET A 371 -7.52 2.23 -15.90
CA MET A 371 -7.29 2.89 -14.61
C MET A 371 -8.51 2.82 -13.69
N TYR A 372 -9.71 3.00 -14.25
CA TYR A 372 -10.95 2.86 -13.50
C TYR A 372 -11.11 1.44 -12.93
N HIS A 373 -10.83 0.39 -13.71
CA HIS A 373 -10.88 -1.00 -13.22
C HIS A 373 -9.82 -1.27 -12.16
N LEU A 374 -8.60 -0.74 -12.33
CA LEU A 374 -7.56 -0.86 -11.32
C LEU A 374 -7.99 -0.25 -9.97
N CYS A 375 -8.79 0.81 -9.95
CA CYS A 375 -9.33 1.38 -8.70
C CYS A 375 -10.19 0.39 -7.88
N TYR A 376 -10.56 -0.77 -8.43
CA TYR A 376 -11.26 -1.86 -7.73
C TYR A 376 -10.33 -2.93 -7.15
N THR A 377 -9.02 -2.91 -7.38
CA THR A 377 -8.06 -3.89 -6.83
C THR A 377 -7.53 -3.51 -5.46
N TYR A 378 -8.37 -2.87 -4.64
CA TYR A 378 -7.99 -2.48 -3.29
C TYR A 378 -8.16 -3.64 -2.31
N GLU A 379 -7.03 -4.17 -1.85
CA GLU A 379 -6.96 -5.44 -1.13
C GLU A 379 -7.19 -5.33 0.38
N ARG A 380 -7.43 -4.12 0.92
CA ARG A 380 -7.65 -3.92 2.37
C ARG A 380 -9.11 -3.69 2.75
N GLY A 381 -10.04 -3.69 1.78
CA GLY A 381 -11.45 -3.45 2.05
C GLY A 381 -12.32 -3.48 0.81
N ASN A 382 -13.62 -3.72 1.00
CA ASN A 382 -14.59 -3.81 -0.07
C ASN A 382 -15.08 -2.42 -0.54
N ARG A 383 -14.15 -1.60 -1.04
CA ARG A 383 -14.45 -0.28 -1.62
C ARG A 383 -13.46 0.08 -2.71
N ASN A 384 -13.93 0.84 -3.69
CA ASN A 384 -13.07 1.47 -4.68
C ASN A 384 -12.33 2.68 -4.09
N LEU A 385 -11.15 2.97 -4.65
CA LEU A 385 -10.32 4.10 -4.26
C LEU A 385 -10.47 5.26 -5.25
N SER A 386 -10.16 6.48 -4.79
CA SER A 386 -10.10 7.68 -5.64
C SER A 386 -8.88 7.72 -6.57
N VAL A 387 -7.94 6.79 -6.37
CA VAL A 387 -6.71 6.62 -7.14
C VAL A 387 -6.43 5.14 -7.34
N VAL A 388 -5.62 4.82 -8.34
CA VAL A 388 -5.13 3.44 -8.57
C VAL A 388 -4.47 2.91 -7.28
N PRO A 389 -4.73 1.65 -6.86
CA PRO A 389 -4.24 1.12 -5.58
C PRO A 389 -2.72 1.16 -5.44
N ALA A 390 -1.96 1.07 -6.54
CA ALA A 390 -0.51 1.25 -6.53
C ALA A 390 -0.07 2.56 -5.86
N ILE A 391 -0.72 3.69 -6.17
CA ILE A 391 -0.47 4.99 -5.49
C ILE A 391 -0.79 4.87 -3.99
N HIS A 392 -1.94 4.28 -3.66
CA HIS A 392 -2.36 4.15 -2.28
C HIS A 392 -1.41 3.25 -1.47
N TYR A 393 -0.89 2.19 -2.08
CA TYR A 393 0.10 1.31 -1.48
C TYR A 393 1.45 2.00 -1.28
N ALA A 394 1.90 2.84 -2.22
CA ALA A 394 3.07 3.70 -2.02
C ALA A 394 2.89 4.64 -0.82
N HIS A 395 1.70 5.25 -0.68
CA HIS A 395 1.38 6.08 0.48
C HIS A 395 1.44 5.31 1.82
N LEU A 396 0.93 4.08 1.85
CA LEU A 396 1.02 3.22 3.03
C LEU A 396 2.46 2.82 3.33
N ALA A 397 3.27 2.54 2.30
CA ALA A 397 4.68 2.24 2.43
C ALA A 397 5.46 3.45 2.97
N CYS A 398 5.19 4.68 2.49
CA CYS A 398 5.72 5.92 3.07
C CYS A 398 5.35 6.08 4.54
N THR A 399 4.07 5.84 4.88
CA THR A 399 3.59 5.92 6.26
C THR A 399 4.27 4.89 7.17
N ARG A 400 4.47 3.66 6.67
CA ARG A 400 5.21 2.64 7.42
C ARG A 400 6.69 2.99 7.53
N GLY A 401 7.31 3.49 6.47
CA GLY A 401 8.66 4.02 6.49
C GLY A 401 8.83 5.11 7.55
N ARG A 402 7.85 6.01 7.70
CA ARG A 402 7.86 7.03 8.76
C ARG A 402 7.85 6.43 10.15
N SER A 403 7.03 5.39 10.36
CA SER A 403 6.96 4.65 11.61
C SER A 403 8.32 4.02 11.96
N HIS A 404 8.97 3.37 10.99
CA HIS A 404 10.31 2.79 11.16
C HIS A 404 11.39 3.85 11.41
N TYR A 405 11.36 4.94 10.64
CA TYR A 405 12.26 6.08 10.84
C TYR A 405 12.16 6.64 12.27
N GLN A 406 10.95 6.91 12.74
CA GLN A 406 10.72 7.45 14.08
C GLN A 406 11.21 6.53 15.19
N GLU A 407 10.96 5.22 15.08
CA GLU A 407 11.45 4.27 16.08
C GLU A 407 12.98 4.17 16.06
N ARG A 408 13.58 4.13 14.87
CA ARG A 408 15.04 4.11 14.71
C ARG A 408 15.69 5.36 15.33
N THR A 409 15.12 6.55 15.13
CA THR A 409 15.55 7.78 15.81
C THR A 409 15.40 7.68 17.33
N ARG A 410 14.31 7.09 17.82
CA ARG A 410 14.09 6.90 19.26
C ARG A 410 15.13 5.98 19.89
N LEU A 411 15.62 4.98 19.15
CA LEU A 411 16.65 4.05 19.58
C LEU A 411 18.08 4.61 19.48
N ASN A 412 18.25 5.86 19.02
CA ASN A 412 19.56 6.48 18.72
C ASN A 412 20.43 5.63 17.77
N GLU A 413 19.80 4.85 16.88
CA GLU A 413 20.55 4.16 15.84
C GLU A 413 21.01 5.19 14.80
N ASP A 414 22.32 5.34 14.61
CA ASP A 414 22.92 6.38 13.76
C ASP A 414 22.22 6.50 12.40
N PHE A 415 21.75 7.73 12.11
CA PHE A 415 21.40 8.15 10.75
C PHE A 415 22.65 8.65 10.06
N ARG A 416 23.15 7.86 9.11
CA ARG A 416 24.00 8.42 8.06
C ARG A 416 23.07 8.80 6.92
N GLY A 417 22.72 10.07 6.76
CA GLY A 417 21.89 10.43 5.59
C GLY A 417 21.20 11.77 5.56
N SER A 418 21.79 12.79 6.17
CA SER A 418 21.37 14.17 5.94
C SER A 418 22.56 15.02 5.61
N LEU A 419 22.36 15.94 4.67
CA LEU A 419 23.23 17.08 4.58
C LEU A 419 23.10 17.89 5.88
N PRO A 420 24.20 18.43 6.44
CA PRO A 420 24.13 19.33 7.57
C PRO A 420 23.10 20.44 7.32
N VAL A 421 22.41 20.86 8.38
CA VAL A 421 21.44 21.95 8.32
C VAL A 421 22.10 23.17 7.64
N GLY A 422 21.53 23.65 6.54
CA GLY A 422 22.04 24.79 5.76
C GLY A 422 22.81 24.43 4.48
N VAL A 423 23.02 23.14 4.17
CA VAL A 423 23.63 22.73 2.90
C VAL A 423 22.54 22.29 1.91
N ASN A 424 22.53 22.92 0.73
CA ASN A 424 21.64 22.55 -0.36
C ASN A 424 22.02 21.18 -0.94
N PRO A 425 21.03 20.36 -1.36
CA PRO A 425 21.32 19.17 -2.14
C PRO A 425 22.11 19.52 -3.41
N PRO A 426 23.03 18.66 -3.87
CA PRO A 426 23.70 18.80 -5.15
C PRO A 426 22.69 18.88 -6.29
N GLU A 427 23.14 19.43 -7.40
CA GLU A 427 22.38 19.39 -8.65
C GLU A 427 22.11 17.94 -9.09
N TRP A 428 21.01 17.74 -9.81
CA TRP A 428 20.59 16.41 -10.24
C TRP A 428 21.66 15.74 -11.11
N GLY A 429 21.95 14.47 -10.80
CA GLY A 429 22.99 13.70 -11.50
C GLY A 429 24.40 13.95 -10.96
N GLN A 430 24.61 14.93 -10.08
CA GLN A 430 25.85 15.02 -9.32
C GLN A 430 25.81 14.05 -8.14
N PRO A 431 26.92 13.35 -7.85
CA PRO A 431 27.02 12.53 -6.65
C PRO A 431 26.89 13.45 -5.43
N TYR A 432 26.11 12.98 -4.45
CA TYR A 432 26.20 13.57 -3.13
C TYR A 432 27.62 13.40 -2.58
N PRO A 433 28.09 14.31 -1.70
CA PRO A 433 29.35 14.10 -0.99
C PRO A 433 29.37 12.70 -0.39
N GLU A 434 30.52 12.00 -0.41
CA GLU A 434 30.64 10.62 0.10
C GLU A 434 30.16 10.45 1.56
N THR A 435 30.05 11.56 2.29
CA THR A 435 29.53 11.65 3.65
C THR A 435 28.01 11.58 3.75
N VAL A 436 27.27 11.74 2.65
CA VAL A 436 25.80 11.69 2.59
C VAL A 436 25.36 10.38 1.95
N THR A 437 25.03 9.40 2.79
CA THR A 437 24.42 8.14 2.35
C THR A 437 22.91 8.23 2.47
N PHE A 438 22.14 8.01 1.41
CA PHE A 438 20.69 7.86 1.56
C PHE A 438 20.39 6.58 2.33
N THR A 439 19.77 6.72 3.51
CA THR A 439 19.45 5.56 4.33
C THR A 439 18.28 4.82 3.70
N LYS A 440 18.57 3.63 3.17
CA LYS A 440 17.56 2.64 2.84
C LYS A 440 16.84 2.18 4.10
N LEU A 441 15.52 2.34 4.13
CA LEU A 441 14.68 1.74 5.17
C LEU A 441 14.35 0.31 4.75
N SER A 442 15.29 -0.59 5.02
CA SER A 442 15.13 -2.02 4.76
C SER A 442 14.24 -2.66 5.82
N VAL A 443 13.36 -3.56 5.37
CA VAL A 443 12.72 -4.54 6.23
C VAL A 443 13.50 -5.86 6.18
N ASN A 444 13.17 -6.78 7.09
CA ASN A 444 13.73 -8.12 7.08
C ASN A 444 13.48 -8.81 5.73
N GLU A 445 14.43 -9.64 5.29
CA GLU A 445 14.40 -10.30 3.97
C GLU A 445 13.14 -11.15 3.77
N THR A 446 12.63 -11.79 4.82
CA THR A 446 11.40 -12.63 4.75
C THR A 446 10.15 -11.83 4.37
N LEU A 447 10.14 -10.52 4.65
CA LEU A 447 9.01 -9.62 4.39
C LEU A 447 9.26 -8.69 3.20
N ARG A 448 10.48 -8.68 2.64
CA ARG A 448 10.94 -7.71 1.62
C ARG A 448 10.01 -7.61 0.41
N ASP A 449 9.49 -8.74 -0.06
CA ASP A 449 8.60 -8.81 -1.22
C ASP A 449 7.14 -9.14 -0.85
N SER A 450 6.80 -8.92 0.43
CA SER A 450 5.45 -9.03 0.98
C SER A 450 4.77 -7.66 1.11
N MET A 451 3.45 -7.67 1.27
CA MET A 451 2.67 -6.46 1.53
C MET A 451 2.62 -6.10 3.04
N TYR A 452 3.77 -6.09 3.72
CA TYR A 452 3.89 -5.86 5.17
C TYR A 452 3.28 -4.51 5.63
N TYR A 453 3.28 -3.51 4.74
CA TYR A 453 2.81 -2.14 4.99
C TYR A 453 1.29 -1.99 5.05
N LEU A 454 0.50 -3.04 4.78
CA LEU A 454 -0.97 -3.01 4.83
C LEU A 454 -1.58 -2.90 6.24
#